data_AF-A0A7I7QJQ7-F1
#
_entry.id   AF-A0A7I7QJQ7-F1
#
_cell.length_a   1.000
_cell.length_b   1.000
_cell.length_c   1.000
_cell.angle_alpha   90.00
_cell.angle_beta   90.00
_cell.angle_gamma   90.00
#
_symmetry.space_group_name_H-M   'P 1'
#
loop_
_entity.id
_entity.type
_entity.pdbx_description
1 polymer ?
#
loop_
_entity_poly.entity_id
_entity_poly.type
_entity_poly.pdbx_seq_one_letter_code
_entity_poly.pdbx_strand_id
1 'polypeptide(L)'
;MSVSVAAVATNDRVPPWALRVTAPESARTQVINSQVTRWTTSSLGWIDSLPVPDALKWHLEGALWTARRTFLNQAPTVAPVTVTGSGGTTVTGRVDAIDPEGDLIVFRLVRGPSTGTVQLNPDGTFSYIPGAGFTGVDTFVIQARDLGLHVNLVDPFRGVGTAADALVNQGAVTFTFDYTSGSQYWSADARNALQEAANDVAAYLLVKAPVVIDYEVTGLSDAAEETLASAGSDLVGDEPGFWRTVVQHEIISGVDSNGMAADGEIEWNWSYPWALGDDVDAGSYDFTSTAMHELLHSLGFLSYVDAPGSNTDRAWTLFDRYVMTAGGTRPMGDDFRWNGNFDPRLTGTGGGFFFGGAHAVAAYGGLLVPLYTPNPWEDGSSMSHLDDSTFTGSNQQLMNARTGTGLGVRVLSPIEIGILRDLGYDVVVPQAPTTTLALAGVIVIGRLRTRQVRAAR
;
A
#
# COMPACT_ATOMS: atom_id res chain seq x y z
N MET A 1 22.72 -49.32 1.52
CA MET A 1 22.71 -48.08 0.72
C MET A 1 21.70 -47.15 1.36
N SER A 2 22.22 -46.12 2.02
CA SER A 2 21.47 -45.07 2.69
C SER A 2 20.93 -44.08 1.66
N VAL A 3 19.63 -43.83 1.69
CA VAL A 3 19.03 -42.65 1.06
C VAL A 3 18.20 -41.97 2.15
N SER A 4 18.73 -40.87 2.67
CA SER A 4 17.97 -39.92 3.49
C SER A 4 17.08 -39.10 2.57
N VAL A 5 15.79 -39.04 2.86
CA VAL A 5 14.90 -37.99 2.34
C VAL A 5 14.26 -37.32 3.55
N ALA A 6 14.43 -36.01 3.58
CA ALA A 6 14.14 -35.12 4.69
C ALA A 6 12.65 -35.11 5.08
N ALA A 7 12.40 -34.94 6.37
CA ALA A 7 11.10 -34.63 6.92
C ALA A 7 10.62 -33.27 6.41
N VAL A 8 9.49 -33.24 5.72
CA VAL A 8 8.74 -32.01 5.45
C VAL A 8 7.92 -31.71 6.69
N ALA A 9 8.38 -30.75 7.49
CA ALA A 9 7.60 -30.17 8.57
C ALA A 9 6.62 -29.15 7.97
N THR A 10 5.34 -29.48 7.90
CA THR A 10 4.28 -28.52 7.56
C THR A 10 3.95 -27.69 8.80
N ASN A 11 4.73 -26.64 9.00
CA ASN A 11 4.42 -25.57 9.94
C ASN A 11 3.55 -24.55 9.20
N ASP A 12 2.23 -24.79 9.12
CA ASP A 12 1.29 -23.79 8.60
C ASP A 12 1.09 -22.68 9.63
N ARG A 13 2.13 -21.85 9.77
CA ARG A 13 2.00 -20.49 10.30
C ARG A 13 1.54 -19.62 9.13
N VAL A 14 0.24 -19.44 9.02
CA VAL A 14 -0.30 -18.33 8.22
C VAL A 14 0.27 -17.04 8.82
N PRO A 15 0.98 -16.20 8.04
CA PRO A 15 1.56 -14.98 8.56
C PRO A 15 0.47 -14.00 9.07
N PRO A 16 0.71 -13.26 10.16
CA PRO A 16 -0.27 -12.33 10.74
C PRO A 16 -0.65 -11.14 9.84
N TRP A 17 0.02 -10.92 8.70
CA TRP A 17 -0.34 -9.90 7.71
C TRP A 17 -1.45 -10.33 6.74
N ALA A 18 -1.86 -11.61 6.75
CA ALA A 18 -3.10 -12.02 6.10
C ALA A 18 -4.31 -11.63 6.97
N LEU A 19 -4.50 -10.32 7.15
CA LEU A 19 -5.85 -9.78 7.37
C LEU A 19 -6.64 -10.20 6.14
N ARG A 20 -7.34 -11.34 6.27
CA ARG A 20 -8.28 -11.80 5.28
C ARG A 20 -9.39 -10.76 5.26
N VAL A 21 -9.27 -9.76 4.41
CA VAL A 21 -10.36 -8.84 4.10
C VAL A 21 -11.37 -9.68 3.32
N THR A 22 -12.12 -10.49 4.03
CA THR A 22 -13.25 -11.23 3.52
C THR A 22 -14.43 -10.29 3.42
N ALA A 23 -15.21 -10.39 2.34
CA ALA A 23 -16.50 -9.72 2.26
C ALA A 23 -17.32 -9.95 3.55
N PRO A 24 -18.13 -8.96 4.00
CA PRO A 24 -18.98 -9.12 5.17
C PRO A 24 -19.92 -10.32 5.00
N GLU A 25 -19.77 -11.33 5.84
CA GLU A 25 -20.74 -12.43 5.97
C GLU A 25 -21.88 -12.02 6.91
N SER A 26 -23.08 -12.57 6.71
CA SER A 26 -24.16 -12.38 7.69
C SER A 26 -23.74 -12.93 9.06
N ALA A 27 -24.18 -12.30 10.16
CA ALA A 27 -23.85 -12.77 11.51
C ALA A 27 -24.24 -14.25 11.73
N ARG A 28 -25.34 -14.69 11.11
CA ARG A 28 -25.77 -16.10 11.13
C ARG A 28 -24.75 -17.01 10.42
N THR A 29 -24.32 -16.64 9.22
CA THR A 29 -23.33 -17.39 8.43
C THR A 29 -22.01 -17.49 9.18
N GLN A 30 -21.54 -16.39 9.78
CA GLN A 30 -20.32 -16.40 10.61
C GLN A 30 -20.42 -17.38 11.79
N VAL A 31 -21.55 -17.38 12.51
CA VAL A 31 -21.76 -18.30 13.63
C VAL A 31 -21.72 -19.75 13.15
N ILE A 32 -22.42 -20.08 12.06
CA ILE A 32 -22.44 -21.44 11.49
C ILE A 32 -21.04 -21.84 11.03
N ASN A 33 -20.36 -20.96 10.30
CA ASN A 33 -19.00 -21.19 9.82
C ASN A 33 -18.04 -21.47 10.97
N SER A 34 -18.15 -20.70 12.07
CA SER A 34 -17.35 -20.92 13.26
C SER A 34 -17.62 -22.27 13.94
N GLN A 35 -18.86 -22.77 13.90
CA GLN A 35 -19.23 -24.05 14.49
C GLN A 35 -18.68 -25.23 13.68
N VAL A 36 -18.81 -25.19 12.35
CA VAL A 36 -18.24 -26.21 11.46
C VAL A 36 -16.73 -26.26 11.59
N THR A 37 -16.06 -25.11 11.61
CA THR A 37 -14.61 -25.02 11.85
C THR A 37 -14.24 -25.61 13.21
N ARG A 38 -14.92 -25.22 14.29
CA ARG A 38 -14.65 -25.73 15.65
C ARG A 38 -14.84 -27.25 15.74
N TRP A 39 -15.90 -27.79 15.15
CA TRP A 39 -16.14 -29.22 15.07
C TRP A 39 -15.03 -29.95 14.31
N THR A 40 -14.59 -29.39 13.18
CA THR A 40 -13.52 -29.96 12.35
C THR A 40 -12.20 -29.98 13.12
N THR A 41 -11.80 -28.86 13.72
CA THR A 41 -10.58 -28.76 14.52
C THR A 41 -10.60 -29.71 15.72
N SER A 42 -11.74 -29.79 16.43
CA SER A 42 -11.89 -30.74 17.54
C SER A 42 -11.79 -32.20 17.07
N SER A 43 -12.33 -32.52 15.90
CA SER A 43 -12.30 -33.87 15.34
C SER A 43 -10.89 -34.26 14.88
N LEU A 44 -10.15 -33.33 14.25
CA LEU A 44 -8.74 -33.53 13.89
C LEU A 44 -7.88 -33.74 15.14
N GLY A 45 -8.06 -32.92 16.18
CA GLY A 45 -7.34 -33.09 17.45
C GLY A 45 -7.66 -34.43 18.14
N TRP A 46 -8.91 -34.90 18.03
CA TRP A 46 -9.27 -36.24 18.50
C TRP A 46 -8.60 -37.34 17.67
N ILE A 47 -8.61 -37.27 16.32
CA ILE A 47 -7.95 -38.24 15.44
C ILE A 47 -6.45 -38.33 15.75
N ASP A 48 -5.80 -37.19 15.93
CA ASP A 48 -4.38 -37.14 16.27
C ASP A 48 -4.08 -37.78 17.64
N SER A 49 -4.98 -37.64 18.60
CA SER A 49 -4.85 -38.25 19.93
C SER A 49 -5.02 -39.78 19.95
N LEU A 50 -5.54 -40.39 18.88
CA LEU A 50 -5.82 -41.83 18.86
C LEU A 50 -4.52 -42.66 18.86
N PRO A 51 -4.44 -43.74 19.65
CA PRO A 51 -3.28 -44.62 19.70
C PRO A 51 -3.33 -45.64 18.54
N VAL A 52 -3.39 -45.15 17.30
CA VAL A 52 -3.45 -45.95 16.06
C VAL A 52 -2.32 -45.56 15.12
N PRO A 53 -1.94 -46.44 14.16
CA PRO A 53 -0.90 -46.11 13.18
C PRO A 53 -1.26 -44.88 12.34
N ASP A 54 -0.25 -44.10 11.93
CA ASP A 54 -0.43 -42.86 11.14
C ASP A 54 -1.22 -43.10 9.85
N ALA A 55 -1.01 -44.24 9.20
CA ALA A 55 -1.78 -44.61 8.01
C ALA A 55 -3.29 -44.61 8.29
N LEU A 56 -3.74 -45.09 9.46
CA LEU A 56 -5.16 -45.06 9.81
C LEU A 56 -5.63 -43.64 10.15
N LYS A 57 -4.79 -42.81 10.79
CA LYS A 57 -5.11 -41.40 11.04
C LYS A 57 -5.37 -40.65 9.74
N TRP A 58 -4.50 -40.79 8.74
CA TRP A 58 -4.70 -40.21 7.39
C TRP A 58 -6.04 -40.62 6.75
N HIS A 59 -6.45 -41.88 6.90
CA HIS A 59 -7.76 -42.32 6.38
C HIS A 59 -8.92 -41.69 7.15
N LEU A 60 -8.82 -41.56 8.48
CA LEU A 60 -9.84 -40.91 9.30
C LEU A 60 -9.95 -39.41 8.99
N GLU A 61 -8.82 -38.73 8.79
CA GLU A 61 -8.78 -37.34 8.37
C GLU A 61 -9.42 -37.18 6.98
N GLY A 62 -9.06 -38.03 6.02
CA GLY A 62 -9.67 -38.03 4.69
C GLY A 62 -11.19 -38.27 4.74
N ALA A 63 -11.65 -39.17 5.60
CA ALA A 63 -13.08 -39.43 5.81
C ALA A 63 -13.79 -38.23 6.45
N LEU A 64 -13.16 -37.56 7.44
CA LEU A 64 -13.68 -36.34 8.05
C LEU A 64 -13.83 -35.23 7.01
N TRP A 65 -12.79 -34.99 6.20
CA TRP A 65 -12.83 -34.00 5.12
C TRP A 65 -13.88 -34.32 4.06
N THR A 66 -14.02 -35.60 3.70
CA THR A 66 -15.08 -36.07 2.80
C THR A 66 -16.46 -35.79 3.39
N ALA A 67 -16.68 -36.08 4.68
CA ALA A 67 -17.94 -35.80 5.35
C ALA A 67 -18.24 -34.30 5.42
N ARG A 68 -17.25 -33.48 5.76
CA ARG A 68 -17.37 -32.03 5.78
C ARG A 68 -17.76 -31.49 4.40
N ARG A 69 -17.01 -31.85 3.35
CA ARG A 69 -17.30 -31.44 1.96
C ARG A 69 -18.66 -31.93 1.46
N THR A 70 -19.16 -33.07 1.96
CA THR A 70 -20.44 -33.63 1.49
C THR A 70 -21.65 -33.06 2.23
N PHE A 71 -21.54 -32.77 3.53
CA PHE A 71 -22.70 -32.47 4.38
C PHE A 71 -22.64 -31.10 5.05
N LEU A 72 -21.47 -30.48 5.10
CA LEU A 72 -21.21 -29.23 5.81
C LEU A 72 -20.41 -28.27 4.94
N ASN A 73 -20.52 -28.40 3.62
CA ASN A 73 -19.76 -27.60 2.67
C ASN A 73 -20.04 -26.12 2.89
N GLN A 74 -19.00 -25.30 2.95
CA GLN A 74 -19.12 -23.88 3.16
C GLN A 74 -19.01 -23.16 1.82
N ALA A 75 -19.52 -21.94 1.75
CA ALA A 75 -19.42 -21.15 0.53
C ALA A 75 -18.07 -20.42 0.50
N PRO A 76 -17.49 -20.15 -0.69
CA PRO A 76 -16.24 -19.42 -0.75
C PRO A 76 -16.43 -17.95 -0.37
N THR A 77 -15.39 -17.40 0.25
CA THR A 77 -15.34 -16.01 0.68
C THR A 77 -14.44 -15.19 -0.26
N VAL A 78 -15.00 -14.18 -0.93
CA VAL A 78 -14.29 -13.30 -1.87
C VAL A 78 -13.70 -12.09 -1.16
N ALA A 79 -12.51 -11.67 -1.59
CA ALA A 79 -11.88 -10.42 -1.14
C ALA A 79 -12.38 -9.23 -1.99
N PRO A 80 -12.59 -8.04 -1.39
CA PRO A 80 -12.82 -6.83 -2.18
C PRO A 80 -11.59 -6.54 -3.03
N VAL A 81 -11.84 -5.96 -4.20
CA VAL A 81 -10.78 -5.58 -5.13
C VAL A 81 -10.77 -4.07 -5.24
N THR A 82 -9.60 -3.47 -5.16
CA THR A 82 -9.45 -2.03 -5.30
C THR A 82 -8.26 -1.76 -6.20
N VAL A 83 -8.47 -1.02 -7.28
CA VAL A 83 -7.46 -0.76 -8.30
C VAL A 83 -7.49 0.71 -8.72
N THR A 84 -6.31 1.24 -9.04
CA THR A 84 -6.12 2.58 -9.61
C THR A 84 -5.70 2.47 -11.07
N GLY A 85 -6.04 3.48 -11.86
CA GLY A 85 -5.58 3.63 -13.24
C GLY A 85 -5.48 5.10 -13.63
N SER A 86 -4.63 5.40 -14.60
CA SER A 86 -4.60 6.72 -15.24
C SER A 86 -5.83 6.87 -16.15
N GLY A 87 -6.43 8.06 -16.17
CA GLY A 87 -7.70 8.32 -16.84
C GLY A 87 -7.76 7.75 -18.26
N GLY A 88 -8.81 6.98 -18.55
CA GLY A 88 -9.05 6.38 -19.87
C GLY A 88 -8.20 5.15 -20.22
N THR A 89 -7.34 4.66 -19.34
CA THR A 89 -6.55 3.44 -19.57
C THR A 89 -7.29 2.18 -19.12
N THR A 90 -7.06 1.06 -19.82
CA THR A 90 -7.62 -0.22 -19.39
C THR A 90 -6.91 -0.69 -18.14
N VAL A 91 -7.68 -0.97 -17.08
CA VAL A 91 -7.16 -1.54 -15.85
C VAL A 91 -7.34 -3.04 -15.87
N THR A 92 -6.29 -3.77 -15.50
CA THR A 92 -6.36 -5.22 -15.33
C THR A 92 -6.12 -5.58 -13.87
N GLY A 93 -6.65 -6.71 -13.44
CA GLY A 93 -6.46 -7.17 -12.07
C GLY A 93 -6.92 -8.60 -11.86
N ARG A 94 -6.86 -9.03 -10.60
CA ARG A 94 -7.30 -10.35 -10.17
C ARG A 94 -8.12 -10.25 -8.89
N VAL A 95 -9.15 -11.09 -8.81
CA VAL A 95 -9.96 -11.30 -7.63
C VAL A 95 -9.47 -12.55 -6.91
N ASP A 96 -9.22 -12.42 -5.61
CA ASP A 96 -8.89 -13.56 -4.76
C ASP A 96 -10.10 -13.99 -3.93
N ALA A 97 -10.22 -15.29 -3.70
CA ALA A 97 -11.24 -15.89 -2.84
C ALA A 97 -10.69 -17.15 -2.18
N ILE A 98 -11.31 -17.54 -1.07
CA ILE A 98 -10.91 -18.72 -0.30
C ILE A 98 -12.13 -19.60 -0.08
N ASP A 99 -11.98 -20.89 -0.37
CA ASP A 99 -12.95 -21.92 -0.06
C ASP A 99 -12.46 -22.75 1.15
N PRO A 100 -13.25 -22.90 2.23
CA PRO A 100 -12.81 -23.62 3.43
C PRO A 100 -12.55 -25.11 3.23
N GLU A 101 -13.12 -25.71 2.18
CA GLU A 101 -12.95 -27.12 1.80
C GLU A 101 -11.93 -27.32 0.67
N GLY A 102 -11.38 -26.23 0.14
CA GLY A 102 -10.43 -26.23 -0.97
C GLY A 102 -11.07 -26.61 -2.31
N ASP A 103 -12.38 -26.40 -2.44
CA ASP A 103 -13.09 -26.63 -3.69
C ASP A 103 -12.68 -25.61 -4.76
N LEU A 104 -12.81 -26.00 -6.03
CA LEU A 104 -12.49 -25.12 -7.15
C LEU A 104 -13.45 -23.93 -7.18
N ILE A 105 -12.91 -22.72 -7.16
CA ILE A 105 -13.66 -21.47 -7.18
C ILE A 105 -13.78 -20.95 -8.61
N VAL A 106 -14.98 -20.50 -8.97
CA VAL A 106 -15.25 -19.74 -10.20
C VAL A 106 -15.85 -18.37 -9.88
N PHE A 107 -15.45 -17.37 -10.65
CA PHE A 107 -15.92 -16.00 -10.48
C PHE A 107 -16.95 -15.61 -11.54
N ARG A 108 -17.88 -14.73 -11.15
CA ARG A 108 -18.85 -14.14 -12.07
C ARG A 108 -19.17 -12.70 -11.69
N LEU A 109 -19.56 -11.92 -12.71
CA LEU A 109 -20.04 -10.57 -12.54
C LEU A 109 -21.52 -10.59 -12.10
N VAL A 110 -21.84 -9.91 -11.00
CA VAL A 110 -23.21 -9.77 -10.48
C VAL A 110 -23.82 -8.45 -10.92
N ARG A 111 -23.05 -7.36 -10.84
CA ARG A 111 -23.44 -6.02 -11.25
C ARG A 111 -22.26 -5.41 -11.99
N GLY A 112 -22.50 -4.88 -13.18
CA GLY A 112 -21.49 -4.15 -13.93
C GLY A 112 -21.22 -2.74 -13.36
N PRO A 113 -20.12 -2.12 -13.80
CA PRO A 113 -19.84 -0.71 -13.53
C PRO A 113 -20.93 0.24 -14.07
N SER A 114 -20.99 1.46 -13.55
CA SER A 114 -21.93 2.49 -14.04
C SER A 114 -21.44 3.18 -15.30
N THR A 115 -20.11 3.32 -15.47
CA THR A 115 -19.53 4.13 -16.54
C THR A 115 -18.66 3.32 -17.50
N GLY A 116 -17.85 2.41 -16.98
CA GLY A 116 -17.00 1.54 -17.80
C GLY A 116 -17.66 0.26 -18.27
N THR A 117 -16.83 -0.66 -18.75
CA THR A 117 -17.21 -2.04 -19.03
C THR A 117 -16.18 -2.99 -18.41
N VAL A 118 -16.64 -4.11 -17.84
CA VAL A 118 -15.76 -5.10 -17.23
C VAL A 118 -15.92 -6.45 -17.88
N GLN A 119 -14.80 -7.06 -18.25
CA GLN A 119 -14.71 -8.46 -18.64
C GLN A 119 -14.03 -9.22 -17.50
N LEU A 120 -14.77 -10.10 -16.84
CA LEU A 120 -14.28 -10.97 -15.77
C LEU A 120 -14.20 -12.41 -16.27
N ASN A 121 -13.03 -13.01 -16.15
CA ASN A 121 -12.80 -14.41 -16.45
C ASN A 121 -13.14 -15.30 -15.24
N PRO A 122 -13.51 -16.57 -15.47
CA PRO A 122 -13.86 -17.49 -14.38
C PRO A 122 -12.75 -17.77 -13.37
N ASP A 123 -11.48 -17.53 -13.73
CA ASP A 123 -10.30 -17.70 -12.88
C ASP A 123 -10.03 -16.50 -11.95
N GLY A 124 -10.87 -15.46 -12.04
CA GLY A 124 -10.78 -14.24 -11.24
C GLY A 124 -9.98 -13.12 -11.90
N THR A 125 -9.37 -13.33 -13.06
CA THR A 125 -8.73 -12.24 -13.81
C THR A 125 -9.78 -11.34 -14.46
N PHE A 126 -9.57 -10.03 -14.47
CA PHE A 126 -10.49 -9.09 -15.12
C PHE A 126 -9.77 -7.98 -15.87
N SER A 127 -10.48 -7.40 -16.85
CA SER A 127 -10.14 -6.14 -17.51
C SER A 127 -11.31 -5.17 -17.42
N TYR A 128 -11.05 -3.99 -16.90
CA TYR A 128 -11.97 -2.86 -16.88
C TYR A 128 -11.55 -1.83 -17.92
N ILE A 129 -12.45 -1.51 -18.83
CA ILE A 129 -12.29 -0.44 -19.82
C ILE A 129 -13.14 0.74 -19.34
N PRO A 130 -12.52 1.88 -18.96
CA PRO A 130 -13.28 3.06 -18.57
C PRO A 130 -14.19 3.55 -19.70
N GLY A 131 -15.28 4.22 -19.34
CA GLY A 131 -16.04 4.99 -20.32
C GLY A 131 -15.16 6.06 -20.98
N ALA A 132 -15.45 6.43 -22.23
CA ALA A 132 -14.64 7.42 -22.94
C ALA A 132 -14.55 8.74 -22.16
N GLY A 133 -13.33 9.16 -21.82
CA GLY A 133 -13.06 10.37 -21.04
C GLY A 133 -13.45 10.29 -19.56
N PHE A 134 -13.77 9.10 -19.04
CA PHE A 134 -14.16 8.95 -17.64
C PHE A 134 -12.96 9.12 -16.71
N THR A 135 -13.12 10.04 -15.75
CA THR A 135 -12.31 10.14 -14.54
C THR A 135 -13.24 10.07 -13.32
N GLY A 136 -12.75 9.45 -12.25
CA GLY A 136 -13.49 9.27 -10.99
C GLY A 136 -13.56 7.82 -10.52
N VAL A 137 -14.57 7.54 -9.71
CA VAL A 137 -14.76 6.25 -9.03
C VAL A 137 -15.84 5.44 -9.73
N ASP A 138 -15.53 4.18 -10.08
CA ASP A 138 -16.51 3.22 -10.60
C ASP A 138 -16.54 1.96 -9.72
N THR A 139 -17.67 1.27 -9.68
CA THR A 139 -17.84 0.07 -8.84
C THR A 139 -18.58 -1.03 -9.55
N PHE A 140 -18.10 -2.26 -9.41
CA PHE A 140 -18.78 -3.45 -9.92
C PHE A 140 -18.80 -4.56 -8.87
N VAL A 141 -19.79 -5.45 -8.94
CA VAL A 141 -19.97 -6.51 -7.92
C VAL A 141 -19.56 -7.85 -8.52
N ILE A 142 -18.64 -8.53 -7.84
CA ILE A 142 -18.16 -9.86 -8.22
C ILE A 142 -18.66 -10.87 -7.20
N GLN A 143 -18.99 -12.08 -7.64
CA GLN A 143 -19.29 -13.21 -6.77
C GLN A 143 -18.34 -14.37 -7.05
N ALA A 144 -17.72 -14.89 -6.00
CA ALA A 144 -17.04 -16.18 -6.02
C ALA A 144 -18.06 -17.30 -5.75
N ARG A 145 -17.92 -18.45 -6.39
CA ARG A 145 -18.74 -19.66 -6.16
C ARG A 145 -17.88 -20.90 -6.21
N ASP A 146 -18.17 -21.87 -5.35
CA ASP A 146 -17.53 -23.17 -5.43
C ASP A 146 -18.22 -24.03 -6.51
N LEU A 147 -17.50 -25.01 -7.07
CA LEU A 147 -18.07 -26.05 -7.93
C LEU A 147 -18.38 -27.34 -7.16
N GLY A 148 -18.34 -27.30 -5.83
CA GLY A 148 -18.55 -28.43 -4.94
C GLY A 148 -20.02 -28.82 -4.79
N LEU A 149 -20.26 -29.85 -3.97
CA LEU A 149 -21.61 -30.20 -3.54
C LEU A 149 -22.09 -29.12 -2.56
N HIS A 150 -23.10 -28.36 -2.96
CA HIS A 150 -23.63 -27.24 -2.18
C HIS A 150 -24.59 -27.70 -1.06
N VAL A 151 -24.17 -28.69 -0.27
CA VAL A 151 -24.96 -29.22 0.84
C VAL A 151 -24.34 -28.75 2.15
N ASN A 152 -25.14 -28.06 2.95
CA ASN A 152 -24.82 -27.76 4.32
C ASN A 152 -26.04 -28.05 5.20
N LEU A 153 -25.97 -29.11 6.01
CA LEU A 153 -27.10 -29.56 6.82
C LEU A 153 -27.45 -28.59 7.96
N VAL A 154 -26.50 -27.75 8.37
CA VAL A 154 -26.72 -26.72 9.40
C VAL A 154 -27.05 -25.34 8.80
N ASP A 155 -26.86 -25.18 7.48
CA ASP A 155 -27.31 -24.02 6.69
C ASP A 155 -27.89 -24.43 5.33
N PRO A 156 -29.07 -25.07 5.28
CA PRO A 156 -29.63 -25.64 4.05
C PRO A 156 -30.02 -24.60 3.00
N PHE A 157 -30.03 -23.31 3.37
CA PHE A 157 -30.34 -22.19 2.48
C PHE A 157 -29.14 -21.28 2.27
N ARG A 158 -27.91 -21.76 2.51
CA ARG A 158 -26.70 -20.98 2.30
C ARG A 158 -26.62 -20.45 0.86
N GLY A 159 -26.02 -19.28 0.71
CA GLY A 159 -25.63 -18.79 -0.60
C GLY A 159 -24.61 -19.73 -1.26
N VAL A 160 -24.59 -19.77 -2.58
CA VAL A 160 -23.59 -20.50 -3.39
C VAL A 160 -22.20 -19.84 -3.39
N GLY A 161 -22.03 -18.78 -2.60
CA GLY A 161 -20.81 -18.00 -2.49
C GLY A 161 -21.09 -16.56 -2.09
N THR A 162 -20.04 -15.83 -1.74
CA THR A 162 -20.10 -14.44 -1.31
C THR A 162 -19.84 -13.47 -2.46
N ALA A 163 -20.34 -12.24 -2.32
CA ALA A 163 -20.10 -11.16 -3.26
C ALA A 163 -19.30 -10.05 -2.61
N ALA A 164 -18.44 -9.39 -3.37
CA ALA A 164 -17.72 -8.18 -2.97
C ALA A 164 -17.82 -7.11 -4.05
N ASP A 165 -17.77 -5.86 -3.60
CA ASP A 165 -17.55 -4.72 -4.48
C ASP A 165 -16.08 -4.70 -4.93
N ALA A 166 -15.90 -4.35 -6.20
CA ALA A 166 -14.63 -3.99 -6.79
C ALA A 166 -14.67 -2.49 -7.10
N LEU A 167 -13.77 -1.74 -6.45
CA LEU A 167 -13.61 -0.30 -6.58
C LEU A 167 -12.53 0.01 -7.62
N VAL A 168 -12.84 0.89 -8.56
CA VAL A 168 -11.90 1.36 -9.58
C VAL A 168 -11.78 2.88 -9.46
N ASN A 169 -10.57 3.36 -9.19
CA ASN A 169 -10.22 4.78 -9.22
C ASN A 169 -9.53 5.11 -10.56
N GLN A 170 -10.18 5.87 -11.43
CA GLN A 170 -9.63 6.34 -12.72
C GLN A 170 -9.28 7.82 -12.62
N GLY A 171 -8.05 8.18 -12.28
CA GLY A 171 -7.69 9.59 -12.04
C GLY A 171 -8.68 10.29 -11.10
N ALA A 172 -9.05 9.61 -10.01
CA ALA A 172 -10.07 10.07 -9.07
C ALA A 172 -9.51 11.01 -8.00
N VAL A 173 -8.20 10.95 -7.75
CA VAL A 173 -7.46 11.99 -7.04
C VAL A 173 -6.76 12.82 -8.11
N THR A 174 -7.08 14.10 -8.17
CA THR A 174 -6.42 15.04 -9.07
C THR A 174 -5.84 16.18 -8.28
N PHE A 175 -4.79 16.79 -8.81
CA PHE A 175 -4.11 17.92 -8.20
C PHE A 175 -4.21 19.13 -9.12
N THR A 176 -4.44 20.29 -8.51
CA THR A 176 -4.48 21.60 -9.16
C THR A 176 -3.44 22.48 -8.50
N PHE A 177 -2.65 23.17 -9.32
CA PHE A 177 -1.53 23.99 -8.86
C PHE A 177 -1.77 25.44 -9.28
N ASP A 178 -2.02 26.32 -8.30
CA ASP A 178 -2.08 27.76 -8.51
C ASP A 178 -0.71 28.38 -8.26
N TYR A 179 -0.06 28.83 -9.32
CA TYR A 179 1.29 29.40 -9.26
C TYR A 179 1.21 30.88 -8.92
N THR A 180 1.44 31.22 -7.65
CA THR A 180 1.31 32.58 -7.13
C THR A 180 2.63 33.34 -7.26
N SER A 181 3.38 33.45 -6.18
CA SER A 181 4.64 34.19 -6.10
C SER A 181 5.76 33.44 -6.82
N GLY A 182 6.54 34.14 -7.64
CA GLY A 182 7.67 33.53 -8.36
C GLY A 182 7.29 32.59 -9.50
N SER A 183 6.06 32.68 -10.01
CA SER A 183 5.57 31.90 -11.14
C SER A 183 6.41 32.03 -12.43
N GLN A 184 7.25 33.06 -12.54
CA GLN A 184 8.22 33.20 -13.65
C GLN A 184 9.33 32.13 -13.66
N TYR A 185 9.60 31.49 -12.52
CA TYR A 185 10.59 30.41 -12.43
C TYR A 185 10.00 29.07 -12.89
N TRP A 186 8.67 28.94 -12.88
CA TRP A 186 7.94 27.74 -13.25
C TRP A 186 7.66 27.68 -14.75
N SER A 187 8.60 27.09 -15.50
CA SER A 187 8.44 26.81 -16.93
C SER A 187 7.29 25.84 -17.21
N ALA A 188 6.81 25.75 -18.46
CA ALA A 188 5.77 24.79 -18.82
C ALA A 188 6.19 23.34 -18.53
N ASP A 189 7.45 23.01 -18.80
CA ASP A 189 7.99 21.67 -18.53
C ASP A 189 8.05 21.37 -17.03
N ALA A 190 8.41 22.36 -16.20
CA ALA A 190 8.41 22.22 -14.75
C ALA A 190 7.00 21.98 -14.18
N ARG A 191 6.01 22.73 -14.68
CA ARG A 191 4.61 22.57 -14.27
C ARG A 191 4.07 21.20 -14.67
N ASN A 192 4.44 20.72 -15.86
CA ASN A 192 4.09 19.38 -16.31
C ASN A 192 4.77 18.30 -15.44
N ALA A 193 6.05 18.46 -15.12
CA ALA A 193 6.78 17.53 -14.26
C ALA A 193 6.17 17.45 -12.84
N LEU A 194 5.73 18.58 -12.27
CA LEU A 194 5.02 18.59 -10.99
C LEU A 194 3.68 17.86 -11.08
N GLN A 195 2.93 18.10 -12.16
CA GLN A 195 1.67 17.40 -12.39
C GLN A 195 1.87 15.87 -12.54
N GLU A 196 2.92 15.44 -13.24
CA GLU A 196 3.26 14.03 -13.39
C GLU A 196 3.66 13.39 -12.06
N ALA A 197 4.52 14.04 -11.27
CA ALA A 197 4.89 13.57 -9.93
C ALA A 197 3.66 13.44 -9.01
N ALA A 198 2.73 14.40 -9.07
CA ALA A 198 1.49 14.34 -8.31
C ALA A 198 0.57 13.20 -8.77
N ASN A 199 0.49 12.96 -10.08
CA ASN A 199 -0.24 11.81 -10.62
C ASN A 199 0.37 10.47 -10.17
N ASP A 200 1.70 10.39 -10.08
CA ASP A 200 2.40 9.21 -9.58
C ASP A 200 2.09 8.95 -8.11
N VAL A 201 2.02 9.99 -7.27
CA VAL A 201 1.55 9.87 -5.86
C VAL A 201 0.07 9.45 -5.82
N ALA A 202 -0.80 10.09 -6.61
CA ALA A 202 -2.23 9.74 -6.69
C ALA A 202 -2.47 8.28 -7.08
N ALA A 203 -1.58 7.67 -7.87
CA ALA A 203 -1.71 6.28 -8.29
C ALA A 203 -1.69 5.29 -7.11
N TYR A 204 -1.14 5.66 -5.96
CA TYR A 204 -1.16 4.85 -4.75
C TYR A 204 -2.46 4.99 -3.95
N LEU A 205 -3.23 6.06 -4.18
CA LEU A 205 -4.35 6.44 -3.34
C LEU A 205 -5.68 5.92 -3.88
N LEU A 206 -6.50 5.39 -2.99
CA LEU A 206 -7.88 5.03 -3.27
C LEU A 206 -8.82 5.95 -2.53
N VAL A 207 -9.77 6.51 -3.27
CA VAL A 207 -10.85 7.33 -2.72
C VAL A 207 -12.20 6.71 -3.03
N LYS A 208 -13.19 7.04 -2.19
CA LYS A 208 -14.59 6.59 -2.35
C LYS A 208 -15.42 7.56 -3.18
N ALA A 209 -14.96 8.80 -3.29
CA ALA A 209 -15.49 9.84 -4.15
C ALA A 209 -14.31 10.58 -4.80
N PRO A 210 -14.45 11.10 -6.03
CA PRO A 210 -13.41 11.90 -6.65
C PRO A 210 -13.10 13.14 -5.79
N VAL A 211 -11.82 13.49 -5.69
CA VAL A 211 -11.30 14.65 -4.94
C VAL A 211 -10.33 15.44 -5.81
N VAL A 212 -10.31 16.76 -5.60
CA VAL A 212 -9.39 17.68 -6.27
C VAL A 212 -8.63 18.38 -5.17
N ILE A 213 -7.31 18.20 -5.14
CA ILE A 213 -6.46 18.81 -4.12
C ILE A 213 -5.80 20.06 -4.71
N ASP A 214 -6.18 21.21 -4.18
CA ASP A 214 -5.70 22.52 -4.58
C ASP A 214 -4.42 22.89 -3.82
N TYR A 215 -3.37 23.25 -4.56
CA TYR A 215 -2.10 23.73 -4.01
C TYR A 215 -1.82 25.17 -4.41
N GLU A 216 -1.42 25.98 -3.44
CA GLU A 216 -0.67 27.20 -3.71
C GLU A 216 0.80 26.84 -3.97
N VAL A 217 1.35 27.30 -5.09
CA VAL A 217 2.73 27.01 -5.49
C VAL A 217 3.51 28.30 -5.64
N THR A 218 4.58 28.42 -4.84
CA THR A 218 5.53 29.52 -4.91
C THR A 218 6.86 29.06 -5.52
N GLY A 219 7.59 30.01 -6.11
CA GLY A 219 8.92 29.80 -6.64
C GLY A 219 9.87 30.86 -6.14
N LEU A 220 11.09 30.47 -5.81
CA LEU A 220 12.16 31.40 -5.51
C LEU A 220 13.45 30.99 -6.22
N SER A 221 14.44 31.87 -6.21
CA SER A 221 15.76 31.56 -6.73
C SER A 221 16.77 32.23 -5.80
N ASP A 222 17.11 31.50 -4.73
CA ASP A 222 18.06 31.94 -3.73
C ASP A 222 19.08 30.84 -3.48
N ALA A 223 20.36 31.14 -3.74
CA ALA A 223 21.45 30.20 -3.53
C ALA A 223 21.94 30.18 -2.06
N ALA A 224 21.45 31.09 -1.22
CA ALA A 224 21.72 31.09 0.22
C ALA A 224 20.76 30.17 1.00
N GLU A 225 19.57 29.89 0.44
CA GLU A 225 18.60 28.96 1.02
C GLU A 225 18.98 27.53 0.68
N GLU A 226 19.29 26.73 1.72
CA GLU A 226 19.70 25.33 1.57
C GLU A 226 18.52 24.39 1.29
N THR A 227 17.30 24.82 1.60
CA THR A 227 16.06 24.10 1.29
C THR A 227 15.83 24.07 -0.23
N LEU A 228 15.77 22.87 -0.79
CA LEU A 228 15.54 22.65 -2.21
C LEU A 228 14.08 22.92 -2.60
N ALA A 229 13.17 22.40 -1.78
CA ALA A 229 11.74 22.56 -1.87
C ALA A 229 11.12 22.27 -0.49
N SER A 230 9.87 22.66 -0.30
CA SER A 230 9.06 22.22 0.82
C SER A 230 7.61 22.08 0.37
N ALA A 231 6.86 21.16 0.96
CA ALA A 231 5.41 21.21 0.90
C ALA A 231 4.76 20.86 2.23
N GLY A 232 3.60 21.45 2.45
CA GLY A 232 2.88 21.36 3.71
C GLY A 232 1.38 21.46 3.51
N SER A 233 0.66 21.27 4.61
CA SER A 233 -0.78 21.47 4.69
C SER A 233 -1.15 21.70 6.14
N ASP A 234 -2.03 22.67 6.38
CA ASP A 234 -2.51 23.01 7.71
C ASP A 234 -3.22 21.81 8.38
N LEU A 235 -3.28 21.81 9.70
CA LEU A 235 -4.09 20.85 10.44
C LEU A 235 -5.57 21.24 10.39
N VAL A 236 -6.47 20.26 10.28
CA VAL A 236 -7.93 20.49 10.36
C VAL A 236 -8.42 20.86 11.77
N GLY A 237 -7.53 20.91 12.75
CA GLY A 237 -7.84 21.29 14.13
C GLY A 237 -6.58 21.68 14.91
N ASP A 238 -6.77 22.55 15.89
CA ASP A 238 -5.75 23.17 16.72
C ASP A 238 -5.95 22.89 18.24
N GLU A 239 -7.05 22.22 18.60
CA GLU A 239 -7.31 21.77 19.96
C GLU A 239 -6.34 20.65 20.37
N PRO A 240 -6.08 20.43 21.68
CA PRO A 240 -5.18 19.37 22.13
C PRO A 240 -5.56 17.99 21.57
N GLY A 241 -4.68 17.39 20.77
CA GLY A 241 -4.99 16.19 20.02
C GLY A 241 -4.01 15.85 18.91
N PHE A 242 -4.36 14.83 18.14
CA PHE A 242 -3.64 14.42 16.93
C PHE A 242 -4.56 14.64 15.73
N TRP A 243 -4.14 15.49 14.80
CA TRP A 243 -4.97 15.96 13.71
C TRP A 243 -4.42 15.56 12.34
N ARG A 244 -5.33 15.41 11.40
CA ARG A 244 -4.99 15.25 9.99
C ARG A 244 -4.58 16.61 9.43
N THR A 245 -3.71 16.59 8.43
CA THR A 245 -3.61 17.74 7.53
C THR A 245 -4.90 17.91 6.74
N VAL A 246 -5.14 19.08 6.17
CA VAL A 246 -6.29 19.38 5.30
C VAL A 246 -6.28 18.44 4.08
N VAL A 247 -5.13 18.31 3.39
CA VAL A 247 -4.97 17.38 2.26
C VAL A 247 -5.31 15.94 2.66
N GLN A 248 -4.83 15.50 3.82
CA GLN A 248 -5.13 14.17 4.34
C GLN A 248 -6.61 13.99 4.66
N HIS A 249 -7.24 15.00 5.25
CA HIS A 249 -8.67 14.96 5.56
C HIS A 249 -9.50 14.85 4.29
N GLU A 250 -9.21 15.66 3.28
CA GLU A 250 -9.96 15.67 2.04
C GLU A 250 -9.84 14.35 1.28
N ILE A 251 -8.63 13.84 1.07
CA ILE A 251 -8.42 12.56 0.36
C ILE A 251 -9.18 11.42 1.08
N ILE A 252 -9.10 11.35 2.41
CA ILE A 252 -9.70 10.23 3.16
C ILE A 252 -11.22 10.35 3.26
N SER A 253 -11.74 11.57 3.42
CA SER A 253 -13.17 11.80 3.69
C SER A 253 -13.99 12.13 2.45
N GLY A 254 -13.37 12.65 1.40
CA GLY A 254 -14.01 13.27 0.25
C GLY A 254 -14.64 14.64 0.56
N VAL A 255 -14.25 15.27 1.68
CA VAL A 255 -14.79 16.55 2.13
C VAL A 255 -13.66 17.57 2.21
N ASP A 256 -13.77 18.62 1.42
CA ASP A 256 -13.01 19.86 1.56
C ASP A 256 -13.41 20.57 2.87
N SER A 257 -12.42 20.82 3.72
CA SER A 257 -12.61 21.34 5.09
C SER A 257 -12.28 22.83 5.25
N ASN A 258 -11.66 23.43 4.24
CA ASN A 258 -11.04 24.76 4.20
C ASN A 258 -11.67 25.65 3.10
N GLY A 259 -12.57 25.10 2.28
CA GLY A 259 -13.41 25.80 1.33
C GLY A 259 -12.65 26.26 0.08
N MET A 260 -12.47 27.57 -0.06
CA MET A 260 -11.78 28.13 -1.24
C MET A 260 -10.29 28.41 -0.99
N ALA A 261 -9.79 28.09 0.22
CA ALA A 261 -8.36 28.17 0.49
C ALA A 261 -7.64 27.00 -0.20
N ALA A 262 -6.36 27.14 -0.49
CA ALA A 262 -5.56 26.00 -0.92
C ALA A 262 -5.49 24.95 0.19
N ASP A 263 -5.49 23.67 -0.18
CA ASP A 263 -5.41 22.53 0.74
C ASP A 263 -3.99 22.34 1.24
N GLY A 264 -3.02 22.61 0.38
CA GLY A 264 -1.60 22.57 0.69
C GLY A 264 -0.83 23.68 0.01
N GLU A 265 0.43 23.80 0.40
CA GLU A 265 1.38 24.76 -0.13
C GLU A 265 2.64 24.04 -0.61
N ILE A 266 3.25 24.54 -1.68
CA ILE A 266 4.54 24.11 -2.20
C ILE A 266 5.41 25.34 -2.39
N GLU A 267 6.62 25.31 -1.84
CA GLU A 267 7.67 26.28 -2.16
C GLU A 267 8.83 25.58 -2.85
N TRP A 268 9.34 26.17 -3.94
CA TRP A 268 10.40 25.56 -4.74
C TRP A 268 11.55 26.51 -5.04
N ASN A 269 12.78 26.05 -4.78
CA ASN A 269 13.99 26.81 -5.02
C ASN A 269 14.65 26.46 -6.36
N TRP A 270 14.57 27.39 -7.30
CA TRP A 270 15.12 27.26 -8.66
C TRP A 270 16.59 27.70 -8.78
N SER A 271 17.29 27.95 -7.67
CA SER A 271 18.74 28.23 -7.69
C SER A 271 19.60 26.98 -7.96
N TYR A 272 19.00 25.79 -7.84
CA TYR A 272 19.65 24.49 -8.03
C TYR A 272 19.45 23.91 -9.44
N PRO A 273 20.38 23.05 -9.91
CA PRO A 273 20.23 22.36 -11.19
C PRO A 273 19.17 21.25 -11.07
N TRP A 274 18.04 21.42 -11.76
CA TRP A 274 16.93 20.46 -11.76
C TRP A 274 16.84 19.67 -13.07
N ALA A 275 16.75 18.35 -12.96
CA ALA A 275 16.37 17.47 -14.06
C ALA A 275 14.85 17.22 -14.01
N LEU A 276 14.14 17.70 -15.03
CA LEU A 276 12.66 17.66 -15.10
C LEU A 276 12.10 16.40 -15.78
N GLY A 277 12.96 15.54 -16.31
CA GLY A 277 12.55 14.33 -17.06
C GLY A 277 13.12 13.05 -16.46
N ASP A 278 13.05 11.97 -17.24
CA ASP A 278 13.54 10.64 -16.81
C ASP A 278 15.07 10.50 -16.84
N ASP A 279 15.75 11.27 -17.70
CA ASP A 279 17.20 11.31 -17.77
C ASP A 279 17.75 12.29 -16.74
N VAL A 280 18.15 11.78 -15.57
CA VAL A 280 18.75 12.57 -14.49
C VAL A 280 20.27 12.36 -14.47
N ASP A 281 21.03 13.42 -14.76
CA ASP A 281 22.48 13.38 -14.69
C ASP A 281 22.98 13.51 -13.24
N ALA A 282 24.20 13.04 -12.99
CA ALA A 282 24.77 13.01 -11.64
C ALA A 282 24.99 14.40 -11.00
N GLY A 283 24.93 15.49 -11.76
CA GLY A 283 25.10 16.86 -11.28
C GLY A 283 23.79 17.60 -10.99
N SER A 284 22.64 17.02 -11.35
CA SER A 284 21.33 17.63 -11.18
C SER A 284 20.51 16.90 -10.12
N TYR A 285 19.61 17.61 -9.45
CA TYR A 285 18.60 17.02 -8.58
C TYR A 285 17.45 16.47 -9.40
N ASP A 286 16.94 15.32 -8.98
CA ASP A 286 15.76 14.69 -9.56
C ASP A 286 14.49 15.44 -9.12
N PHE A 287 13.88 16.17 -10.03
CA PHE A 287 12.68 16.95 -9.75
C PHE A 287 11.50 16.06 -9.36
N THR A 288 11.26 14.97 -10.09
CA THR A 288 10.11 14.08 -9.84
C THR A 288 10.24 13.42 -8.48
N SER A 289 11.42 12.90 -8.14
CA SER A 289 11.69 12.31 -6.82
C SER A 289 11.45 13.32 -5.70
N THR A 290 11.99 14.53 -5.83
CA THR A 290 11.80 15.59 -4.83
C THR A 290 10.34 16.02 -4.73
N ALA A 291 9.63 16.19 -5.85
CA ALA A 291 8.23 16.59 -5.84
C ALA A 291 7.33 15.54 -5.17
N MET A 292 7.58 14.24 -5.45
CA MET A 292 6.87 13.16 -4.77
C MET A 292 7.15 13.17 -3.25
N HIS A 293 8.40 13.41 -2.86
CA HIS A 293 8.81 13.53 -1.47
C HIS A 293 8.08 14.68 -0.76
N GLU A 294 8.11 15.88 -1.34
CA GLU A 294 7.44 17.04 -0.74
C GLU A 294 5.93 16.81 -0.61
N LEU A 295 5.27 16.28 -1.65
CA LEU A 295 3.85 15.95 -1.58
C LEU A 295 3.53 14.96 -0.45
N LEU A 296 4.43 14.06 -0.06
CA LEU A 296 4.16 13.18 1.09
C LEU A 296 4.10 13.92 2.42
N HIS A 297 4.83 15.04 2.58
CA HIS A 297 4.72 15.88 3.77
C HIS A 297 3.32 16.49 3.91
N SER A 298 2.75 17.03 2.84
CA SER A 298 1.38 17.56 2.87
C SER A 298 0.32 16.45 3.07
N LEU A 299 0.60 15.22 2.62
CA LEU A 299 -0.18 14.01 2.94
C LEU A 299 -0.02 13.54 4.40
N GLY A 300 0.74 14.27 5.22
CA GLY A 300 0.86 14.03 6.66
C GLY A 300 1.98 13.06 7.03
N PHE A 301 2.92 12.76 6.13
CA PHE A 301 4.23 12.25 6.52
C PHE A 301 5.05 13.41 7.10
N LEU A 302 4.62 13.94 8.23
CA LEU A 302 5.13 15.19 8.79
C LEU A 302 5.00 15.16 10.31
N SER A 303 6.01 15.61 11.02
CA SER A 303 5.99 15.79 12.47
C SER A 303 5.94 17.28 12.81
N TYR A 304 5.16 17.64 13.84
CA TYR A 304 5.20 18.98 14.45
C TYR A 304 6.08 19.01 15.70
N VAL A 305 6.82 17.93 15.98
CA VAL A 305 7.83 17.92 17.04
C VAL A 305 9.01 18.79 16.60
N ASP A 306 9.33 19.78 17.42
CA ASP A 306 10.38 20.77 17.20
C ASP A 306 11.65 20.43 18.00
N ALA A 307 12.67 21.28 17.91
CA ALA A 307 13.96 21.15 18.56
C ALA A 307 13.85 20.88 20.09
N PRO A 308 14.88 20.24 20.68
CA PRO A 308 14.99 20.10 22.14
C PRO A 308 14.68 21.40 22.90
N GLY A 309 13.71 21.35 23.81
CA GLY A 309 13.28 22.48 24.63
C GLY A 309 12.20 23.39 24.01
N SER A 310 11.82 23.22 22.74
CA SER A 310 10.83 24.07 22.05
C SER A 310 9.40 23.51 22.08
N ASN A 311 9.24 22.21 22.33
CA ASN A 311 7.97 21.48 22.27
C ASN A 311 6.98 21.86 23.39
N THR A 312 6.19 22.91 23.17
CA THR A 312 5.18 23.39 24.14
C THR A 312 3.73 23.21 23.69
N ASP A 313 3.54 22.85 22.42
CA ASP A 313 2.23 22.64 21.81
C ASP A 313 1.52 21.39 22.34
N ARG A 314 0.24 21.28 21.98
CA ARG A 314 -0.63 20.15 22.36
C ARG A 314 -1.45 19.62 21.20
N ALA A 315 -1.47 20.33 20.07
CA ALA A 315 -2.00 19.86 18.81
C ALA A 315 -0.81 19.35 17.99
N TRP A 316 -0.89 18.10 17.59
CA TRP A 316 0.18 17.40 16.89
C TRP A 316 -0.37 16.79 15.59
N THR A 317 0.51 16.40 14.68
CA THR A 317 0.07 15.70 13.48
C THR A 317 -0.40 14.29 13.81
N LEU A 318 -1.21 13.67 12.96
CA LEU A 318 -1.61 12.28 13.14
C LEU A 318 -0.39 11.33 13.12
N PHE A 319 0.68 11.71 12.43
CA PHE A 319 1.95 10.98 12.42
C PHE A 319 2.58 10.92 13.81
N ASP A 320 2.58 12.03 14.54
CA ASP A 320 3.16 12.16 15.88
C ASP A 320 2.53 11.18 16.89
N ARG A 321 1.28 10.76 16.66
CA ARG A 321 0.60 9.72 17.45
C ARG A 321 1.38 8.40 17.52
N TYR A 322 2.14 8.11 16.47
CA TYR A 322 2.89 6.88 16.32
C TYR A 322 4.36 7.01 16.73
N VAL A 323 4.82 8.20 17.10
CA VAL A 323 6.18 8.42 17.59
C VAL A 323 6.37 7.73 18.94
N MET A 324 7.41 6.90 19.03
CA MET A 324 7.76 6.21 20.26
C MET A 324 9.25 5.88 20.33
N THR A 325 9.71 5.61 21.54
CA THR A 325 11.05 5.05 21.79
C THR A 325 11.14 3.60 21.31
N ALA A 326 12.36 3.06 21.20
CA ALA A 326 12.59 1.63 20.90
C ALA A 326 11.87 0.68 21.87
N GLY A 327 11.60 1.13 23.10
CA GLY A 327 10.85 0.38 24.12
C GLY A 327 9.33 0.53 24.03
N GLY A 328 8.80 1.22 23.01
CA GLY A 328 7.37 1.45 22.82
C GLY A 328 6.75 2.53 23.71
N THR A 329 7.57 3.30 24.43
CA THR A 329 7.08 4.44 25.24
C THR A 329 6.88 5.66 24.36
N ARG A 330 5.71 6.30 24.45
CA ARG A 330 5.35 7.52 23.71
C ARG A 330 5.85 8.78 24.44
N PRO A 331 6.31 9.82 23.71
CA PRO A 331 6.80 11.03 24.33
C PRO A 331 5.70 12.02 24.73
N MET A 332 4.52 11.91 24.13
CA MET A 332 3.33 12.69 24.46
C MET A 332 2.44 11.92 25.45
N GLY A 333 2.05 12.58 26.54
CA GLY A 333 1.13 12.03 27.55
C GLY A 333 -0.34 12.02 27.10
N ASP A 334 -1.24 11.53 27.96
CA ASP A 334 -2.69 11.47 27.70
C ASP A 334 -3.33 12.87 27.53
N ASP A 335 -2.66 13.92 28.01
CA ASP A 335 -3.06 15.31 27.86
C ASP A 335 -2.40 16.01 26.67
N PHE A 336 -1.72 15.24 25.81
CA PHE A 336 -0.98 15.67 24.63
C PHE A 336 0.20 16.59 24.94
N ARG A 337 0.69 16.64 26.18
CA ARG A 337 1.92 17.40 26.48
C ARG A 337 3.15 16.59 26.14
N TRP A 338 4.11 17.24 25.50
CA TRP A 338 5.45 16.71 25.32
C TRP A 338 6.17 16.55 26.66
N ASN A 339 6.79 15.39 26.88
CA ASN A 339 7.64 15.15 28.03
C ASN A 339 9.10 15.45 27.69
N GLY A 340 9.60 16.60 28.16
CA GLY A 340 10.97 17.07 27.89
C GLY A 340 12.10 16.12 28.33
N ASN A 341 11.82 15.08 29.12
CA ASN A 341 12.81 14.02 29.37
C ASN A 341 13.21 13.24 28.11
N PHE A 342 12.41 13.33 27.04
CA PHE A 342 12.73 12.73 25.76
C PHE A 342 13.51 13.65 24.81
N ASP A 343 13.74 14.92 25.16
CA ASP A 343 14.49 15.88 24.34
C ASP A 343 15.85 15.36 23.84
N PRO A 344 16.68 14.66 24.66
CA PRO A 344 17.95 14.14 24.18
C PRO A 344 17.81 13.16 23.00
N ARG A 345 16.65 12.50 22.85
CA ARG A 345 16.39 11.57 21.75
C ARG A 345 16.12 12.24 20.42
N LEU A 346 15.67 13.50 20.42
CA LEU A 346 15.52 14.29 19.20
C LEU A 346 16.86 14.49 18.48
N THR A 347 17.97 14.34 19.21
CA THR A 347 19.34 14.34 18.66
C THR A 347 20.02 12.97 18.73
N GLY A 348 19.24 11.90 18.58
CA GLY A 348 19.75 10.53 18.41
C GLY A 348 20.17 9.81 19.70
N THR A 349 20.15 10.48 20.86
CA THR A 349 20.51 9.83 22.13
C THR A 349 19.60 8.63 22.39
N GLY A 350 20.17 7.49 22.83
CA GLY A 350 19.39 6.29 23.13
C GLY A 350 18.75 5.64 21.91
N GLY A 351 19.29 5.90 20.70
CA GLY A 351 18.83 5.35 19.43
C GLY A 351 17.71 6.14 18.78
N GLY A 352 17.47 7.38 19.20
CA GLY A 352 16.48 8.26 18.58
C GLY A 352 15.03 7.86 18.86
N PHE A 353 14.17 8.20 17.89
CA PHE A 353 12.75 7.88 17.86
C PHE A 353 12.40 6.96 16.69
N PHE A 354 11.22 6.34 16.79
CA PHE A 354 10.72 5.40 15.82
C PHE A 354 9.24 5.64 15.56
N PHE A 355 8.79 5.30 14.35
CA PHE A 355 7.39 5.21 13.99
C PHE A 355 6.87 3.80 14.28
N GLY A 356 5.83 3.72 15.12
CA GLY A 356 5.24 2.45 15.58
C GLY A 356 3.81 2.22 15.12
N GLY A 357 3.46 2.68 13.92
CA GLY A 357 2.23 2.28 13.24
C GLY A 357 2.24 0.79 12.88
N ALA A 358 1.09 0.13 13.00
CA ALA A 358 1.02 -1.33 12.89
C ALA A 358 1.33 -1.83 11.47
N HIS A 359 0.92 -1.08 10.44
CA HIS A 359 1.16 -1.43 9.06
C HIS A 359 2.62 -1.21 8.65
N ALA A 360 3.21 -0.08 9.04
CA ALA A 360 4.62 0.22 8.84
C ALA A 360 5.53 -0.79 9.56
N VAL A 361 5.22 -1.11 10.82
CA VAL A 361 5.94 -2.13 11.61
C VAL A 361 5.85 -3.51 10.95
N ALA A 362 4.68 -3.90 10.45
CA ALA A 362 4.51 -5.15 9.74
C ALA A 362 5.34 -5.19 8.43
N ALA A 363 5.37 -4.08 7.68
CA ALA A 363 6.18 -3.94 6.48
C ALA A 363 7.69 -4.00 6.78
N TYR A 364 8.11 -3.51 7.95
CA TYR A 364 9.48 -3.57 8.44
C TYR A 364 9.78 -4.81 9.29
N GLY A 365 9.15 -5.95 8.96
CA GLY A 365 9.48 -7.24 9.57
C GLY A 365 9.11 -7.37 11.06
N GLY A 366 8.19 -6.55 11.54
CA GLY A 366 7.76 -6.52 12.95
C GLY A 366 8.61 -5.61 13.84
N LEU A 367 9.55 -4.84 13.27
CA LEU A 367 10.38 -3.87 13.99
C LEU A 367 9.79 -2.46 13.89
N LEU A 368 10.05 -1.63 14.90
CA LEU A 368 9.74 -0.20 14.84
C LEU A 368 10.59 0.47 13.77
N VAL A 369 9.99 1.39 13.01
CA VAL A 369 10.64 2.04 11.86
C VAL A 369 11.47 3.24 12.35
N PRO A 370 12.80 3.28 12.17
CA PRO A 370 13.63 4.36 12.70
C PRO A 370 13.34 5.70 12.00
N LEU A 371 13.21 6.76 12.79
CA LEU A 371 13.05 8.14 12.31
C LEU A 371 14.37 8.89 12.32
N TYR A 372 14.49 9.86 11.44
CA TYR A 372 15.64 10.75 11.37
C TYR A 372 15.67 11.68 12.59
N THR A 373 16.63 11.43 13.49
CA THR A 373 16.90 12.25 14.68
C THR A 373 18.38 12.65 14.70
N PRO A 374 18.81 13.57 13.82
CA PRO A 374 20.21 13.91 13.63
C PRO A 374 20.82 14.64 14.82
N ASN A 375 22.15 14.65 14.90
CA ASN A 375 22.89 15.48 15.84
C ASN A 375 23.95 16.28 15.07
N PRO A 376 23.81 17.62 14.96
CA PRO A 376 22.79 18.48 15.58
C PRO A 376 21.39 18.28 15.00
N TRP A 377 20.38 18.83 15.69
CA TRP A 377 19.01 18.94 15.17
C TRP A 377 19.01 19.74 13.86
N GLU A 378 18.22 19.30 12.89
CA GLU A 378 18.04 19.92 11.57
C GLU A 378 16.57 20.32 11.42
N ASP A 379 16.28 21.62 11.40
CA ASP A 379 14.92 22.18 11.26
C ASP A 379 14.28 21.73 9.94
N GLY A 380 12.98 21.45 9.96
CA GLY A 380 12.21 20.94 8.81
C GLY A 380 12.50 19.48 8.45
N SER A 381 13.67 18.94 8.80
CA SER A 381 14.05 17.55 8.48
C SER A 381 13.84 16.58 9.63
N SER A 382 14.24 16.97 10.85
CA SER A 382 14.21 16.08 12.00
C SER A 382 12.77 15.63 12.30
N MET A 383 12.59 14.36 12.70
CA MET A 383 11.30 13.73 13.01
C MET A 383 10.32 13.50 11.85
N SER A 384 10.43 14.26 10.76
CA SER A 384 9.57 14.14 9.57
C SER A 384 10.09 13.17 8.50
N HIS A 385 11.23 12.53 8.75
CA HIS A 385 11.91 11.65 7.79
C HIS A 385 12.27 10.29 8.38
N LEU A 386 12.55 9.34 7.49
CA LEU A 386 13.13 8.04 7.81
C LEU A 386 14.64 8.15 8.03
N ASP A 387 15.17 7.31 8.92
CA ASP A 387 16.57 7.40 9.32
C ASP A 387 17.56 7.13 8.17
N ASP A 388 18.32 8.17 7.82
CA ASP A 388 19.35 8.16 6.78
C ASP A 388 20.51 7.19 7.04
N SER A 389 20.73 6.74 8.28
CA SER A 389 21.76 5.75 8.56
C SER A 389 21.28 4.32 8.33
N THR A 390 19.98 4.07 8.54
CA THR A 390 19.33 2.78 8.39
C THR A 390 18.97 2.51 6.93
N PHE A 391 18.42 3.53 6.26
CA PHE A 391 17.88 3.41 4.92
C PHE A 391 18.84 4.01 3.89
N THR A 392 19.79 3.20 3.42
CA THR A 392 20.87 3.64 2.52
C THR A 392 21.04 2.73 1.31
N GLY A 393 21.72 3.25 0.28
CA GLY A 393 22.07 2.49 -0.92
C GLY A 393 20.82 1.95 -1.63
N SER A 394 20.79 0.64 -1.89
CA SER A 394 19.62 0.00 -2.52
C SER A 394 18.37 -0.04 -1.64
N ASN A 395 18.48 0.34 -0.37
CA ASN A 395 17.37 0.43 0.58
C ASN A 395 17.05 1.89 0.94
N GLN A 396 17.53 2.85 0.15
CA GLN A 396 17.09 4.23 0.26
C GLN A 396 15.58 4.31 -0.01
N GLN A 397 14.91 5.16 0.75
CA GLN A 397 13.49 5.43 0.71
C GLN A 397 13.25 6.78 0.04
N LEU A 398 12.02 7.04 -0.38
CA LEU A 398 11.65 8.36 -0.87
C LEU A 398 11.74 9.39 0.27
N MET A 399 11.29 9.04 1.48
CA MET A 399 11.24 9.89 2.67
C MET A 399 12.51 9.86 3.52
N ASN A 400 13.67 9.61 2.91
CA ASN A 400 14.96 9.92 3.55
C ASN A 400 15.15 11.44 3.59
N ALA A 401 15.81 11.98 4.62
CA ALA A 401 15.99 13.43 4.78
C ALA A 401 16.98 14.00 3.75
N ARG A 402 18.07 13.27 3.49
CA ARG A 402 19.10 13.72 2.55
C ARG A 402 18.83 13.25 1.14
N THR A 403 18.62 14.21 0.26
CA THR A 403 18.54 14.00 -1.18
C THR A 403 19.88 14.36 -1.84
N GLY A 404 20.48 13.42 -2.55
CA GLY A 404 21.66 13.66 -3.39
C GLY A 404 21.29 14.08 -4.81
N THR A 405 22.29 14.47 -5.61
CA THR A 405 22.12 14.63 -7.06
C THR A 405 22.17 13.28 -7.77
N GLY A 406 21.62 13.22 -8.99
CA GLY A 406 21.39 11.98 -9.73
C GLY A 406 19.97 11.45 -9.55
N LEU A 407 19.68 10.33 -10.19
CA LEU A 407 18.35 9.70 -10.16
C LEU A 407 17.96 9.32 -8.73
N GLY A 408 16.85 9.88 -8.26
CA GLY A 408 16.29 9.62 -6.93
C GLY A 408 15.34 8.42 -6.90
N VAL A 409 14.80 8.13 -5.72
CA VAL A 409 13.73 7.14 -5.56
C VAL A 409 12.43 7.76 -6.06
N ARG A 410 11.68 7.08 -6.94
CA ARG A 410 10.38 7.56 -7.48
C ARG A 410 9.24 6.58 -7.22
N VAL A 411 9.43 5.66 -6.27
CA VAL A 411 8.48 4.59 -5.95
C VAL A 411 8.39 4.47 -4.44
N LEU A 412 7.17 4.39 -3.92
CA LEU A 412 6.97 4.20 -2.48
C LEU A 412 7.32 2.78 -2.07
N SER A 413 8.10 2.67 -1.00
CA SER A 413 8.45 1.39 -0.43
C SER A 413 7.27 0.77 0.33
N PRO A 414 7.34 -0.53 0.65
CA PRO A 414 6.36 -1.15 1.54
C PRO A 414 6.24 -0.46 2.91
N ILE A 415 7.32 0.16 3.41
CA ILE A 415 7.34 0.86 4.70
C ILE A 415 6.54 2.17 4.59
N GLU A 416 6.79 2.96 3.55
CA GLU A 416 6.09 4.24 3.31
C GLU A 416 4.61 4.03 3.02
N ILE A 417 4.28 3.00 2.24
CA ILE A 417 2.90 2.54 2.03
C ILE A 417 2.28 2.10 3.37
N GLY A 418 3.04 1.43 4.23
CA GLY A 418 2.61 1.08 5.58
C GLY A 418 2.29 2.31 6.43
N ILE A 419 3.14 3.33 6.38
CA ILE A 419 2.93 4.60 7.09
C ILE A 419 1.66 5.28 6.59
N LEU A 420 1.45 5.39 5.28
CA LEU A 420 0.21 5.94 4.72
C LEU A 420 -1.04 5.18 5.21
N ARG A 421 -0.99 3.86 5.33
CA ARG A 421 -2.09 3.07 5.93
C ARG A 421 -2.32 3.40 7.39
N ASP A 422 -1.25 3.56 8.17
CA ASP A 422 -1.34 3.93 9.58
C ASP A 422 -1.91 5.37 9.76
N LEU A 423 -1.65 6.25 8.79
CA LEU A 423 -2.26 7.59 8.71
C LEU A 423 -3.73 7.56 8.23
N GLY A 424 -4.23 6.40 7.80
CA GLY A 424 -5.64 6.16 7.49
C GLY A 424 -6.00 6.21 6.01
N TYR A 425 -5.01 6.26 5.12
CA TYR A 425 -5.24 6.14 3.68
C TYR A 425 -5.56 4.70 3.27
N ASP A 426 -6.52 4.55 2.36
CA ASP A 426 -6.67 3.33 1.58
C ASP A 426 -5.66 3.37 0.43
N VAL A 427 -4.61 2.54 0.49
CA VAL A 427 -3.51 2.56 -0.50
C VAL A 427 -3.30 1.23 -1.20
N VAL A 428 -2.96 1.32 -2.48
CA VAL A 428 -2.59 0.20 -3.36
C VAL A 428 -1.14 0.32 -3.79
N VAL A 429 -0.54 -0.81 -4.15
CA VAL A 429 0.69 -0.82 -4.91
C VAL A 429 0.28 -0.76 -6.39
N PRO A 430 0.62 0.31 -7.13
CA PRO A 430 0.34 0.39 -8.55
C PRO A 430 0.93 -0.82 -9.24
N GLN A 431 0.11 -1.58 -9.97
CA GLN A 431 0.64 -2.63 -10.81
C GLN A 431 1.36 -1.96 -11.97
N ALA A 432 2.66 -2.22 -12.14
CA ALA A 432 3.35 -1.82 -13.35
C ALA A 432 2.54 -2.33 -14.56
N PRO A 433 2.34 -1.52 -15.61
CA PRO A 433 1.66 -2.00 -16.81
C PRO A 433 2.37 -3.27 -17.25
N THR A 434 1.64 -4.39 -17.27
CA THR A 434 2.16 -5.64 -17.79
C THR A 434 2.52 -5.40 -19.25
N THR A 435 3.78 -5.07 -19.51
CA THR A 435 4.35 -5.21 -20.83
C THR A 435 4.17 -6.67 -21.16
N THR A 436 3.24 -6.95 -22.06
CA THR A 436 3.03 -8.29 -22.56
C THR A 436 4.30 -8.63 -23.32
N LEU A 437 5.25 -9.29 -22.64
CA LEU A 437 6.37 -9.94 -23.29
C LEU A 437 5.73 -11.03 -24.16
N ALA A 438 5.46 -10.68 -25.42
CA ALA A 438 5.21 -11.64 -26.45
C ALA A 438 6.46 -12.53 -26.50
N LEU A 439 6.40 -13.69 -25.85
CA LEU A 439 7.34 -14.77 -26.06
C LEU A 439 7.20 -15.21 -27.52
N ALA A 440 7.90 -14.52 -28.42
CA ALA A 440 8.20 -15.05 -29.73
C ALA A 440 9.14 -16.23 -29.51
N GLY A 441 8.56 -17.44 -29.52
CA GLY A 441 9.30 -18.69 -29.37
C GLY A 441 10.37 -18.81 -30.45
N VAL A 442 11.64 -18.62 -30.08
CA VAL A 442 12.76 -19.06 -30.88
C VAL A 442 12.96 -20.55 -30.60
N ILE A 443 12.28 -21.39 -31.38
CA ILE A 443 12.60 -22.81 -31.47
C ILE A 443 13.95 -22.92 -32.21
N VAL A 444 15.05 -23.06 -31.46
CA VAL A 444 16.33 -23.49 -32.03
C VAL A 444 16.24 -24.99 -32.30
N ILE A 445 15.81 -25.36 -33.52
CA ILE A 445 15.99 -26.73 -34.01
C ILE A 445 17.48 -26.95 -34.28
N GLY A 446 18.14 -27.66 -33.37
CA GLY A 446 19.48 -28.20 -33.58
C GLY A 446 19.48 -29.21 -34.73
N ARG A 447 19.84 -28.76 -35.94
CA ARG A 447 20.22 -29.65 -37.04
C ARG A 447 21.68 -30.07 -36.86
N LEU A 448 21.89 -31.21 -36.21
CA LEU A 448 23.16 -31.94 -36.30
C LEU A 448 23.35 -32.42 -37.75
N ARG A 449 24.19 -31.71 -38.51
CA ARG A 449 24.70 -32.16 -39.82
C ARG A 449 25.86 -33.13 -39.62
N THR A 450 25.62 -34.41 -39.80
CA THR A 450 26.66 -35.42 -40.06
C THR A 450 27.37 -35.11 -41.37
N ARG A 451 28.66 -34.75 -41.32
CA ARG A 451 29.55 -34.67 -42.49
C ARG A 451 30.01 -36.08 -42.85
N GLN A 452 29.54 -36.62 -43.98
CA GLN A 452 30.25 -37.69 -44.69
C GLN A 452 31.33 -37.06 -45.57
N VAL A 453 32.59 -37.35 -45.25
CA VAL A 453 33.72 -37.16 -46.16
C VAL A 453 33.83 -38.44 -47.00
N ARG A 454 33.59 -38.34 -48.31
CA ARG A 454 34.04 -39.34 -49.30
C ARG A 454 35.27 -38.77 -49.99
N ALA A 455 36.40 -39.46 -49.84
CA ALA A 455 37.63 -39.21 -50.57
C ALA A 455 37.53 -39.78 -51.99
N ALA A 456 38.05 -39.06 -52.99
CA ALA A 456 38.68 -39.64 -54.17
C ALA A 456 39.40 -38.57 -55.02
N ARG A 457 40.72 -38.74 -55.12
CA ARG A 457 41.70 -38.16 -56.07
C ARG A 457 42.27 -36.78 -55.76
#